data_AF-A0A8I1MTB3-F1
#
_entry.id   AF-A0A8I1MTB3-F1
#
_cell.length_a   1.000
_cell.length_b   1.000
_cell.length_c   1.000
_cell.angle_alpha   90.00
_cell.angle_beta   90.00
_cell.angle_gamma   90.00
#
_symmetry.space_group_name_H-M   'P 1'
#
loop_
_entity.id
_entity.type
_entity.pdbx_description
1 polymer ?
#
loop_
_entity_poly.entity_id
_entity_poly.type
_entity_poly.pdbx_seq_one_letter_code
_entity_poly.pdbx_strand_id
1 'polypeptide(L)'
;MTDVILDRNGEVVANLRRVTFDRVRNAYLGDIEFVAAPFGLRDLLARLEEIVEDQTFALLDDVQSAVDAFDLTVQFGDHTRSIIRDLYVNKSGGFSFRLECSNERKTGSAI
;
A
#
# COMPACT_ATOMS: atom_id res chain seq x y z
N MET A 1 -12.56 -13.44 6.94
CA MET A 1 -12.82 -12.23 6.13
C MET A 1 -11.55 -11.92 5.36
N THR A 2 -11.67 -11.41 4.14
CA THR A 2 -10.53 -11.12 3.27
C THR A 2 -10.09 -9.68 3.50
N ASP A 3 -8.78 -9.47 3.63
CA ASP A 3 -8.20 -8.13 3.70
C ASP A 3 -8.25 -7.49 2.31
N VAL A 4 -8.57 -6.20 2.21
CA VAL A 4 -8.77 -5.52 0.92
C VAL A 4 -8.09 -4.16 0.88
N ILE A 5 -7.69 -3.73 -0.32
CA ILE A 5 -7.31 -2.33 -0.58
C ILE A 5 -8.52 -1.61 -1.16
N LEU A 6 -8.79 -0.44 -0.60
CA LEU A 6 -9.82 0.50 -1.01
C LEU A 6 -9.18 1.74 -1.65
N ASP A 7 -9.85 2.32 -2.64
CA ASP A 7 -9.53 3.66 -3.13
C ASP A 7 -10.10 4.76 -2.22
N ARG A 8 -9.86 6.02 -2.59
CA ARG A 8 -10.39 7.20 -1.88
C ARG A 8 -11.92 7.25 -1.77
N ASN A 9 -12.64 6.56 -2.65
CA ASN A 9 -14.11 6.51 -2.67
C ASN A 9 -14.63 5.33 -1.82
N GLY A 10 -13.74 4.49 -1.30
CA GLY A 10 -14.07 3.29 -0.55
C GLY A 10 -14.38 2.07 -1.43
N GLU A 11 -14.08 2.12 -2.72
CA GLU A 11 -14.26 1.00 -3.64
C GLU A 11 -13.11 0.00 -3.52
N VAL A 12 -13.43 -1.30 -3.58
CA VAL A 12 -12.42 -2.36 -3.50
C VAL A 12 -11.63 -2.41 -4.80
N VAL A 13 -10.35 -2.05 -4.72
CA VAL A 13 -9.43 -2.10 -5.88
C VAL A 13 -8.65 -3.41 -5.93
N ALA A 14 -8.38 -4.03 -4.78
CA ALA A 14 -7.66 -5.29 -4.69
C ALA A 14 -8.04 -6.12 -3.46
N ASN A 15 -7.95 -7.44 -3.59
CA ASN A 15 -7.95 -8.38 -2.47
C ASN A 15 -6.50 -8.68 -2.07
N LEU A 16 -6.26 -8.79 -0.76
CA LEU A 16 -4.99 -9.21 -0.20
C LEU A 16 -5.11 -10.66 0.31
N ARG A 17 -4.10 -11.46 0.02
CA ARG A 17 -4.00 -12.86 0.44
C ARG A 17 -2.67 -13.08 1.15
N ARG A 18 -2.67 -14.03 2.10
CA ARG A 18 -1.47 -14.45 2.86
C ARG A 18 -0.74 -13.29 3.55
N VAL A 19 -1.49 -12.29 4.03
CA VAL A 19 -0.94 -11.10 4.66
C VAL A 19 -0.16 -11.48 5.91
N THR A 20 1.13 -11.14 5.94
CA THR A 20 2.04 -11.41 7.05
C THR A 20 2.80 -10.14 7.40
N PHE A 21 2.91 -9.83 8.69
CA PHE A 21 3.68 -8.68 9.14
C PHE A 21 5.15 -9.05 9.38
N ASP A 22 6.05 -8.41 8.63
CA ASP A 22 7.50 -8.50 8.79
C ASP A 22 7.99 -7.42 9.77
N ARG A 23 8.38 -7.86 10.98
CA ARG A 23 8.86 -6.97 12.04
C ARG A 23 10.22 -6.33 11.73
N VAL A 24 11.05 -6.94 10.89
CA VAL A 24 12.37 -6.42 10.55
C VAL A 24 12.23 -5.25 9.58
N ARG A 25 11.34 -5.38 8.60
CA ARG A 25 11.06 -4.34 7.60
C ARG A 25 10.01 -3.32 8.04
N ASN A 26 9.32 -3.63 9.15
CA ASN A 26 8.15 -2.91 9.64
C ASN A 26 7.10 -2.75 8.52
N ALA A 27 6.77 -3.85 7.84
CA ALA A 27 5.94 -3.85 6.64
C ALA A 27 5.05 -5.11 6.58
N TYR A 28 3.89 -4.97 5.95
CA TYR A 28 3.02 -6.08 5.60
C TYR A 28 3.40 -6.63 4.22
N LEU A 29 3.47 -7.94 4.12
CA LEU A 29 3.84 -8.69 2.92
C LEU A 29 2.73 -9.69 2.57
N GLY A 30 2.57 -10.01 1.29
CA GLY A 30 1.64 -11.06 0.86
C GLY A 30 1.44 -11.09 -0.65
N ASP A 31 0.30 -11.64 -1.07
CA ASP A 31 -0.13 -11.72 -2.46
C ASP A 31 -1.31 -10.75 -2.71
N ILE A 32 -1.27 -9.99 -3.80
CA ILE A 32 -2.32 -9.04 -4.19
C ILE A 32 -3.07 -9.54 -5.44
N GLU A 33 -4.39 -9.40 -5.41
CA GLU A 33 -5.27 -9.73 -6.53
C GLU A 33 -6.13 -8.51 -6.87
N PHE A 34 -5.80 -7.83 -7.97
CA PHE A 34 -6.52 -6.64 -8.40
C PHE A 34 -7.91 -6.97 -8.93
N VAL A 35 -8.94 -6.36 -8.34
CA VAL A 35 -10.36 -6.56 -8.70
C VAL A 35 -10.81 -5.50 -9.70
N ALA A 36 -10.56 -4.23 -9.38
CA ALA A 36 -11.04 -3.08 -10.14
C ALA A 36 -10.04 -1.92 -10.14
N ALA A 37 -8.75 -2.21 -9.89
CA ALA A 37 -7.73 -1.16 -9.80
C ALA A 37 -7.80 -0.23 -11.02
N PRO A 38 -7.87 1.10 -10.80
CA PRO A 38 -7.87 2.06 -11.89
C PRO A 38 -6.66 1.77 -12.77
N PHE A 39 -6.82 1.82 -14.09
CA PHE A 39 -5.75 1.52 -15.06
C PHE A 39 -4.44 2.25 -14.71
N GLY A 40 -4.54 3.48 -14.22
CA GLY A 40 -3.40 4.27 -13.74
C GLY A 40 -2.62 3.67 -12.56
N LEU A 41 -3.26 2.99 -11.61
CA LEU A 41 -2.57 2.36 -10.48
C LEU A 41 -1.77 1.14 -10.91
N ARG A 42 -2.32 0.31 -11.82
CA ARG A 42 -1.58 -0.84 -12.39
C ARG A 42 -0.37 -0.38 -13.20
N ASP A 43 -0.53 0.64 -14.04
CA ASP A 43 0.58 1.19 -14.83
C ASP A 43 1.67 1.82 -13.96
N LEU A 44 1.28 2.53 -12.89
CA LEU A 44 2.23 3.11 -11.95
C LEU A 44 3.01 2.05 -11.18
N LEU A 45 2.35 0.99 -10.72
CA LEU A 45 3.03 -0.11 -10.03
C LEU A 45 3.96 -0.87 -10.98
N ALA A 46 3.57 -1.07 -12.24
CA ALA A 46 4.43 -1.67 -13.25
C ALA A 46 5.70 -0.82 -13.53
N ARG A 47 5.55 0.51 -13.59
CA ARG A 47 6.69 1.45 -13.69
C ARG A 47 7.61 1.39 -12.47
N LEU A 48 7.03 1.28 -11.26
CA LEU A 48 7.79 1.23 -10.03
C LEU A 48 8.70 0.01 -10.00
N GLU A 49 8.22 -1.14 -10.49
CA GLU A 49 9.03 -2.35 -10.63
C GLU A 49 10.13 -2.23 -11.70
N GLU A 50 9.84 -1.66 -12.87
CA GLU A 50 10.84 -1.40 -13.93
C GLU A 50 11.99 -0.53 -13.40
N ILE A 51 11.66 0.52 -12.64
CA ILE A 51 12.65 1.42 -12.03
C ILE A 51 13.50 0.73 -10.97
N VAL A 52 12.90 -0.15 -10.15
CA VAL A 52 13.62 -0.94 -9.14
C VAL A 52 14.54 -1.97 -9.79
N GLU A 53 14.10 -2.61 -10.87
CA GLU A 53 14.90 -3.56 -11.64
C GLU A 53 16.08 -2.87 -12.36
N ASP A 54 15.85 -1.70 -12.97
CA ASP A 54 16.86 -0.91 -13.69
C ASP A 54 17.71 0.00 -12.77
N GLN A 55 17.59 -0.15 -11.43
CA GLN A 55 18.33 0.64 -10.42
C GLN A 55 18.31 2.15 -10.64
N THR A 56 17.27 2.68 -11.27
CA THR A 56 17.17 4.12 -11.56
C THR A 56 16.49 4.84 -10.38
N PHE A 57 17.19 4.89 -9.25
CA PHE A 57 16.67 5.39 -7.97
C PHE A 57 16.11 6.83 -8.03
N ALA A 58 16.52 7.64 -9.01
CA ALA A 58 16.04 9.02 -9.18
C ALA A 58 14.54 9.12 -9.53
N LEU A 59 13.93 8.06 -10.06
CA LEU A 59 12.51 8.05 -10.46
C LEU A 59 11.60 7.45 -9.37
N LEU A 60 12.17 6.86 -8.31
CA LEU A 60 11.39 6.22 -7.25
C LEU A 60 10.52 7.21 -6.49
N ASP A 61 11.06 8.40 -6.19
CA ASP A 61 10.33 9.42 -5.44
C ASP A 61 9.10 9.94 -6.21
N ASP A 62 9.22 10.07 -7.54
CA ASP A 62 8.12 10.52 -8.40
C ASP A 62 7.02 9.46 -8.50
N VAL A 63 7.39 8.19 -8.66
CA VAL A 63 6.39 7.10 -8.74
C VAL A 63 5.75 6.86 -7.38
N GLN A 64 6.52 6.91 -6.28
CA GLN A 64 5.96 6.80 -4.94
C GLN A 64 4.99 7.95 -4.65
N SER A 65 5.33 9.19 -5.04
CA SER A 65 4.43 10.33 -4.92
C SER A 65 3.13 10.14 -5.72
N ALA A 66 3.23 9.55 -6.91
CA ALA A 66 2.06 9.25 -7.74
C ALA A 66 1.19 8.14 -7.15
N VAL A 67 1.78 7.10 -6.54
CA VAL A 67 1.05 6.03 -5.84
C VAL A 67 0.37 6.57 -4.58
N ASP A 68 1.06 7.39 -3.80
CA ASP A 68 0.52 8.04 -2.61
C ASP A 68 -0.69 8.94 -2.95
N ALA A 69 -0.72 9.54 -4.14
CA ALA A 69 -1.85 10.35 -4.61
C ALA A 69 -3.16 9.56 -4.85
N PHE A 70 -3.13 8.23 -4.83
CA PHE A 70 -4.36 7.41 -4.91
C PHE A 70 -5.10 7.31 -3.56
N ASP A 71 -4.52 7.81 -2.47
CA ASP A 71 -5.09 7.78 -1.12
C ASP A 71 -5.60 6.37 -0.74
N LEU A 72 -4.77 5.36 -1.01
CA LEU A 72 -5.14 3.96 -0.81
C LEU A 72 -5.23 3.62 0.68
N THR A 73 -6.27 2.87 1.03
CA THR A 73 -6.52 2.41 2.41
C THR A 73 -6.60 0.90 2.43
N VAL A 74 -5.97 0.24 3.39
CA VAL A 74 -6.23 -1.18 3.65
C VAL A 74 -7.36 -1.31 4.65
N GLN A 75 -8.29 -2.21 4.40
CA GLN A 75 -9.27 -2.67 5.38
C GLN A 75 -8.98 -4.14 5.72
N PHE A 76 -8.64 -4.37 6.99
CA PHE A 76 -8.41 -5.72 7.50
C PHE A 76 -9.74 -6.43 7.82
N GLY A 77 -9.67 -7.75 7.99
CA GLY A 77 -10.84 -8.58 8.25
C GLY A 77 -11.60 -8.28 9.56
N ASP A 78 -11.04 -7.46 10.45
CA ASP A 78 -11.67 -6.93 11.66
C ASP A 78 -12.37 -5.56 11.43
N HIS A 79 -12.43 -5.10 10.18
CA HIS A 79 -12.89 -3.77 9.75
C HIS A 79 -12.00 -2.60 10.14
N THR A 80 -10.81 -2.86 10.71
CA THR A 80 -9.82 -1.82 10.94
C THR A 80 -9.34 -1.28 9.60
N ARG A 81 -9.31 0.05 9.47
CA ARG A 81 -8.84 0.77 8.29
C ARG A 81 -7.57 1.52 8.59
N SER A 82 -6.62 1.51 7.65
CA SER A 82 -5.37 2.25 7.78
C SER A 82 -4.86 2.70 6.43
N ILE A 83 -4.29 3.90 6.39
CA ILE A 83 -3.71 4.47 5.16
C ILE A 83 -2.45 3.69 4.81
N ILE A 84 -2.35 3.33 3.53
CA ILE A 84 -1.20 2.62 2.99
C ILE A 84 -0.09 3.64 2.68
N ARG A 85 1.15 3.26 3.02
CA ARG A 85 2.38 3.97 2.67
C ARG A 85 3.38 2.99 2.07
N ASP A 86 4.30 3.49 1.25
CA ASP A 86 5.37 2.69 0.64
C ASP A 86 4.82 1.42 -0.06
N LEU A 87 3.70 1.55 -0.79
CA LEU A 87 3.11 0.41 -1.51
C LEU A 87 4.01 -0.01 -2.66
N TYR A 88 4.49 -1.24 -2.58
CA TYR A 88 5.23 -1.93 -3.61
C TYR A 88 4.46 -3.17 -4.06
N VAL A 89 4.41 -3.40 -5.38
CA VAL A 89 3.84 -4.60 -5.99
C VAL A 89 4.79 -5.08 -7.09
N ASN A 90 5.03 -6.39 -7.16
CA ASN A 90 5.85 -7.00 -8.22
C ASN A 90 5.00 -7.75 -9.27
N LYS A 91 5.61 -8.10 -10.41
CA LYS A 91 5.06 -8.86 -11.54
C LYS A 91 4.48 -10.21 -11.14
N SER A 92 5.00 -10.80 -10.06
CA SER A 92 4.52 -12.09 -9.53
C SER A 92 3.25 -11.93 -8.68
N GLY A 93 2.78 -10.70 -8.46
CA GLY A 93 1.63 -10.40 -7.60
C GLY A 93 1.98 -10.36 -6.11
N GLY A 94 3.27 -10.32 -5.75
CA GLY A 94 3.69 -10.07 -4.38
C GLY A 94 3.58 -8.59 -4.05
N PHE A 95 3.14 -8.26 -2.84
CA PHE A 95 3.08 -6.88 -2.36
C PHE A 95 3.91 -6.67 -1.08
N SER A 96 4.28 -5.41 -0.85
CA SER A 96 4.77 -4.91 0.42
C SER A 96 4.15 -3.53 0.68
N PHE A 97 3.69 -3.26 1.90
CA PHE A 97 3.33 -1.91 2.29
C PHE A 97 3.58 -1.65 3.77
N ARG A 98 3.68 -0.37 4.11
CA ARG A 98 3.60 0.13 5.48
C ARG A 98 2.24 0.74 5.73
N LEU A 99 1.88 0.82 7.00
CA LEU A 99 0.75 1.62 7.43
C LEU A 99 1.28 2.98 7.87
N GLU A 100 0.54 4.03 7.54
CA GLU A 100 0.73 5.27 8.27
C GLU A 100 0.46 4.97 9.75
N CYS A 101 1.47 5.18 10.60
CA CYS A 101 1.23 5.16 12.03
C CYS A 101 0.08 6.14 12.29
N SER A 102 -1.06 5.62 12.77
CA SER A 102 -2.05 6.49 13.39
C SER A 102 -1.34 7.13 14.56
N ASN A 103 -0.80 8.34 14.35
CA ASN A 103 -0.52 9.25 15.42
C ASN A 103 -1.89 9.55 16.04
N GLU A 104 -2.30 8.73 17.00
CA GLU A 104 -3.19 9.19 18.03
C GLU A 104 -2.58 10.49 18.55
N ARG A 105 -3.26 11.59 18.24
CA ARG A 105 -2.83 12.93 18.63
C ARG A 105 -2.61 12.95 20.14
N LYS A 106 -1.45 13.47 20.53
CA LYS A 106 -1.29 14.46 21.60
C LYS A 106 -2.34 14.37 22.73
N THR A 107 -2.12 13.54 23.73
CA THR A 107 -2.53 13.92 25.08
C THR A 107 -1.52 14.96 25.58
N GLY A 108 -1.78 16.20 25.19
CA GLY A 108 -1.44 17.30 26.07
C GLY A 108 -2.25 17.12 27.35
N SER A 109 -1.57 16.82 28.44
CA SER A 109 -1.98 17.35 29.73
C SER A 109 -0.71 17.75 30.46
N ALA A 110 -0.42 19.04 30.43
CA ALA A 110 0.13 19.71 31.60
C ALA A 110 -0.74 19.28 32.79
N ILE A 111 -0.16 18.75 33.86
CA ILE A 111 0.23 19.45 35.10
C ILE A 111 1.29 18.60 35.81
#